data_AF-A0A0C4E5L5-F1
#
_entry.id   AF-A0A0C4E5L5-F1
#
_cell.length_a   1.000
_cell.length_b   1.000
_cell.length_c   1.000
_cell.angle_alpha   90.00
_cell.angle_beta   90.00
_cell.angle_gamma   90.00
#
_symmetry.space_group_name_H-M   'P 1'
#
loop_
_entity.id
_entity.type
_entity.pdbx_description
1 polymer ?
#
loop_
_entity_poly.entity_id
_entity_poly.type
_entity_poly.pdbx_seq_one_letter_code
_entity_poly.pdbx_strand_id
1 'polypeptide(L)'
;MPSDPAASSAASQAAVAPPTSHTAAAAAAAPPPSDKQQTPTLSIVVEFSGGLEMLFSHQTRHQLALPSTDDQGSPANIAFLIDYLCRHTMKDARKDLFVLDGNLRPGILVLINDADWELEGEEEYVIQPGDNILFVSTLHGG
;
A
#
# COMPACT_ATOMS: atom_id res chain seq x y z
N MET A 1 36.86 -75.77 -12.22
CA MET A 1 38.13 -75.63 -12.97
C MET A 1 38.06 -74.36 -13.81
N PRO A 2 39.18 -73.65 -14.02
CA PRO A 2 39.18 -72.20 -13.74
C PRO A 2 39.29 -71.30 -14.98
N SER A 3 38.94 -70.02 -14.79
CA SER A 3 39.53 -68.84 -15.46
C SER A 3 39.14 -67.56 -14.73
N ASP A 4 39.99 -67.15 -13.80
CA ASP A 4 40.11 -65.81 -13.19
C ASP A 4 41.57 -65.35 -13.42
N PRO A 5 41.93 -64.06 -13.29
CA PRO A 5 41.15 -62.83 -13.51
C PRO A 5 41.97 -61.79 -14.33
N ALA A 6 41.50 -60.52 -14.37
CA ALA A 6 42.31 -59.28 -14.50
C ALA A 6 43.07 -59.00 -15.82
N ALA A 7 43.41 -57.75 -16.19
CA ALA A 7 42.85 -56.42 -15.84
C ALA A 7 43.44 -55.36 -16.80
N SER A 8 42.79 -54.19 -16.93
CA SER A 8 43.49 -52.88 -16.97
C SER A 8 42.53 -51.70 -16.82
N SER A 9 42.97 -50.66 -16.09
CA SER A 9 42.85 -49.20 -16.32
C SER A 9 41.63 -48.58 -17.03
N ALA A 10 41.15 -47.39 -16.67
CA ALA A 10 41.38 -46.51 -15.50
C ALA A 10 40.29 -45.40 -15.51
N ALA A 11 40.08 -44.69 -14.40
CA ALA A 11 38.98 -43.71 -14.27
C ALA A 11 39.40 -42.25 -14.47
N SER A 12 38.58 -41.47 -15.21
CA SER A 12 38.27 -40.06 -14.88
C SER A 12 37.20 -39.44 -15.81
N GLN A 13 36.15 -38.90 -15.18
CA GLN A 13 35.52 -37.59 -15.46
C GLN A 13 34.81 -37.33 -16.83
N ALA A 14 33.71 -36.57 -16.92
CA ALA A 14 32.82 -36.02 -15.89
C ALA A 14 31.44 -35.57 -16.44
N ALA A 15 30.47 -35.46 -15.50
CA ALA A 15 29.44 -34.40 -15.38
C ALA A 15 28.23 -34.26 -16.35
N VAL A 16 27.11 -33.84 -15.74
CA VAL A 16 25.96 -33.04 -16.24
C VAL A 16 24.93 -33.70 -17.19
N ALA A 17 23.84 -34.17 -16.55
CA ALA A 17 22.43 -33.69 -16.64
C ALA A 17 21.60 -33.81 -17.97
N PRO A 18 20.26 -33.84 -17.88
CA PRO A 18 19.36 -34.34 -18.94
C PRO A 18 18.89 -33.27 -19.97
N PRO A 19 18.32 -33.69 -21.12
CA PRO A 19 17.95 -32.79 -22.22
C PRO A 19 16.71 -31.93 -21.92
N THR A 20 16.76 -30.68 -22.38
CA THR A 20 15.62 -29.76 -22.39
C THR A 20 14.74 -29.96 -23.62
N SER A 21 13.51 -30.42 -23.41
CA SER A 21 12.47 -30.50 -24.43
C SER A 21 11.18 -29.86 -23.92
N HIS A 22 10.86 -28.65 -24.36
CA HIS A 22 9.57 -28.34 -25.00
C HIS A 22 9.56 -26.91 -25.58
N THR A 23 8.95 -26.76 -26.75
CA THR A 23 8.79 -25.50 -27.50
C THR A 23 7.30 -25.19 -27.68
N ALA A 24 6.95 -23.90 -27.89
CA ALA A 24 5.61 -23.34 -28.15
C ALA A 24 4.66 -23.29 -26.92
N ALA A 25 3.73 -22.34 -26.77
CA ALA A 25 3.42 -21.06 -27.45
C ALA A 25 2.38 -20.26 -26.61
N ALA A 26 2.19 -18.93 -26.68
CA ALA A 26 2.90 -17.84 -27.38
C ALA A 26 3.08 -16.63 -26.39
N ALA A 27 2.75 -15.34 -26.58
CA ALA A 27 2.10 -14.55 -27.64
C ALA A 27 2.44 -13.02 -27.53
N ALA A 28 2.01 -12.25 -28.55
CA ALA A 28 1.71 -10.80 -28.56
C ALA A 28 2.63 -9.75 -27.85
N ALA A 29 3.36 -8.99 -28.69
CA ALA A 29 3.63 -7.54 -28.64
C ALA A 29 4.15 -6.85 -27.34
N ALA A 30 5.32 -6.21 -27.45
CA ALA A 30 5.81 -5.16 -26.53
C ALA A 30 5.25 -3.76 -26.91
N PRO A 31 5.32 -2.76 -26.01
CA PRO A 31 6.57 -2.00 -25.79
C PRO A 31 7.05 -1.98 -24.31
N PRO A 32 8.30 -1.57 -24.03
CA PRO A 32 8.85 -1.52 -22.67
C PRO A 32 8.51 -0.23 -21.91
N PRO A 33 8.39 -0.31 -20.57
CA PRO A 33 8.82 0.80 -19.72
C PRO A 33 9.60 0.38 -18.47
N SER A 34 10.62 1.19 -18.17
CA SER A 34 11.40 1.36 -16.93
C SER A 34 10.94 0.67 -15.64
N ASP A 35 11.88 -0.03 -15.00
CA ASP A 35 11.83 -0.36 -13.56
C ASP A 35 11.80 0.92 -12.69
N LYS A 36 10.59 1.37 -12.37
CA LYS A 36 10.35 2.03 -11.08
C LYS A 36 9.77 0.97 -10.16
N GLN A 37 10.40 0.76 -8.99
CA GLN A 37 9.85 -0.11 -7.97
C GLN A 37 8.49 0.43 -7.54
N GLN A 38 7.43 -0.21 -8.03
CA GLN A 38 6.07 0.23 -7.80
C GLN A 38 5.64 -0.29 -6.43
N THR A 39 5.94 0.50 -5.40
CA THR A 39 5.40 0.29 -4.04
C THR A 39 3.89 0.04 -4.18
N PRO A 40 3.36 -1.07 -3.63
CA PRO A 40 1.93 -1.33 -3.72
C PRO A 40 1.16 -0.15 -3.11
N THR A 41 0.06 0.24 -3.77
CA THR A 41 -0.79 1.33 -3.32
C THR A 41 -2.19 0.81 -3.02
N LEU A 42 -2.69 1.12 -1.83
CA LEU A 42 -4.06 0.93 -1.40
C LEU A 42 -4.93 2.00 -2.07
N SER A 43 -5.82 1.57 -2.96
CA SER A 43 -6.91 2.43 -3.43
C SER A 43 -7.94 2.55 -2.32
N ILE A 44 -8.09 3.73 -1.74
CA ILE A 44 -9.02 4.03 -0.64
C ILE A 44 -9.93 5.19 -1.00
N VAL A 45 -11.05 5.27 -0.30
CA VAL A 45 -11.95 6.42 -0.32
C VAL A 45 -11.75 7.20 0.98
N VAL A 46 -11.57 8.51 0.87
CA VAL A 46 -11.59 9.43 2.01
C VAL A 46 -12.71 10.43 1.82
N GLU A 47 -13.58 10.55 2.82
CA GLU A 47 -14.71 11.46 2.79
C GLU A 47 -14.58 12.55 3.88
N PHE A 48 -15.08 13.75 3.59
CA PHE A 48 -15.01 14.92 4.46
C PHE A 48 -16.39 15.54 4.62
N SER A 49 -16.72 15.88 5.87
CA SER A 49 -18.00 16.48 6.25
C SER A 49 -17.83 17.45 7.44
N GLY A 50 -18.86 18.26 7.69
CA GLY A 50 -18.86 19.26 8.76
C GLY A 50 -18.03 20.50 8.45
N GLY A 51 -17.87 20.86 7.17
CA GLY A 51 -17.12 22.03 6.71
C GLY A 51 -15.65 21.74 6.38
N LEU A 52 -15.14 20.54 6.68
CA LEU A 52 -13.78 20.11 6.33
C LEU A 52 -13.58 20.04 4.82
N GLU A 53 -14.62 19.70 4.06
CA GLU A 53 -14.60 19.58 2.61
C GLU A 53 -14.09 20.84 1.89
N MET A 54 -14.23 22.03 2.49
CA MET A 54 -13.67 23.28 1.96
C MET A 54 -12.14 23.24 1.87
N LEU A 55 -11.46 22.61 2.83
CA LEU A 55 -10.00 22.50 2.91
C LEU A 55 -9.45 21.55 1.82
N PHE A 56 -10.31 20.64 1.34
CA PHE A 56 -10.04 19.61 0.34
C PHE A 56 -10.80 19.92 -0.97
N SER A 57 -10.62 21.14 -1.49
CA SER A 57 -11.13 21.59 -2.79
C SER A 57 -12.67 21.64 -2.93
N HIS A 58 -13.41 21.81 -1.83
CA HIS A 58 -14.88 21.73 -1.78
C HIS A 58 -15.46 20.40 -2.29
N GLN A 59 -14.73 19.29 -2.08
CA GLN A 59 -15.16 17.95 -2.43
C GLN A 59 -15.30 17.11 -1.16
N THR A 60 -16.48 16.51 -0.99
CA THR A 60 -16.79 15.63 0.15
C THR A 60 -16.22 14.23 0.01
N ARG A 61 -15.78 13.82 -1.18
CA ARG A 61 -15.28 12.46 -1.47
C ARG A 61 -14.05 12.49 -2.36
N HIS A 62 -12.98 11.86 -1.90
CA HIS A 62 -11.68 11.76 -2.58
C HIS A 62 -11.32 10.29 -2.74
N GLN A 63 -10.95 9.88 -3.95
CA GLN A 63 -10.31 8.58 -4.16
C GLN A 63 -8.79 8.80 -4.16
N LEU A 64 -8.09 8.12 -3.25
CA LEU A 64 -6.65 8.29 -3.02
C LEU A 64 -5.94 6.95 -3.18
N ALA A 65 -4.74 6.99 -3.75
CA ALA A 65 -3.83 5.86 -3.79
C ALA A 65 -2.77 6.06 -2.70
N LEU A 66 -3.05 5.57 -1.50
CA LEU A 66 -2.11 5.59 -0.38
C LEU A 66 -1.05 4.49 -0.62
N PRO A 67 0.26 4.69 -0.41
CA PRO A 67 1.19 3.56 -0.42
C PRO A 67 0.82 2.59 0.71
N SER A 68 0.96 1.27 0.49
CA SER A 68 0.64 0.24 1.49
C SER A 68 1.64 0.20 2.66
N THR A 69 2.76 0.89 2.53
CA THR A 69 3.77 1.04 3.58
C THR A 69 4.23 2.50 3.69
N ASP A 70 4.63 2.89 4.89
CA ASP A 70 5.27 4.18 5.16
C ASP A 70 6.73 4.25 4.65
N ASP A 71 7.41 5.37 4.92
CA ASP A 71 8.82 5.60 4.59
C ASP A 71 9.81 4.74 5.42
N GLN A 72 9.33 3.91 6.36
CA GLN A 72 10.12 2.95 7.15
C GLN A 72 9.86 1.48 6.76
N GLY A 73 8.84 1.21 5.95
CA GLY A 73 8.38 -0.14 5.60
C GLY A 73 7.32 -0.72 6.56
N SER A 74 6.82 0.08 7.50
CA SER A 74 5.66 -0.27 8.36
C SER A 74 4.37 -0.26 7.52
N PRO A 75 3.33 -1.04 7.87
CA PRO A 75 2.04 -0.95 7.21
C PRO A 75 1.43 0.45 7.33
N ALA A 76 0.78 0.95 6.27
CA ALA A 76 0.15 2.26 6.30
C ALA A 76 -1.07 2.28 7.25
N ASN A 77 -1.02 3.15 8.26
CA ASN A 77 -2.05 3.30 9.29
C ASN A 77 -2.79 4.64 9.19
N ILE A 78 -3.79 4.84 10.04
CA ILE A 78 -4.58 6.08 10.09
C ILE A 78 -3.71 7.31 10.41
N ALA A 79 -2.71 7.21 11.31
CA ALA A 79 -1.73 8.29 11.53
C ALA A 79 -1.02 8.72 10.23
N PHE A 80 -0.50 7.74 9.47
CA PHE A 80 0.13 7.99 8.18
C PHE A 80 -0.85 8.59 7.16
N LEU A 81 -2.12 8.17 7.15
CA LEU A 81 -3.15 8.76 6.30
C LEU A 81 -3.43 10.22 6.65
N ILE A 82 -3.55 10.57 7.94
CA ILE A 82 -3.81 11.95 8.40
C ILE A 82 -2.70 12.89 7.91
N ASP A 83 -1.44 12.51 8.09
CA ASP A 83 -0.30 13.29 7.60
C ASP A 83 -0.18 13.27 6.07
N TYR A 84 -0.45 12.13 5.40
CA TYR A 84 -0.51 12.07 3.94
C TYR A 84 -1.57 13.03 3.36
N LEU A 85 -2.75 13.11 3.98
CA LEU A 85 -3.82 14.05 3.61
C LEU A 85 -3.37 15.51 3.78
N CYS A 86 -2.70 15.83 4.88
CA CYS A 86 -2.13 17.15 5.13
C CYS A 86 -1.04 17.53 4.12
N ARG A 87 -0.22 16.56 3.67
CA ARG A 87 0.87 16.76 2.72
C ARG A 87 0.43 16.81 1.25
N HIS A 88 -0.62 16.09 0.85
CA HIS A 88 -0.96 15.89 -0.58
C HIS A 88 -2.36 16.35 -0.99
N THR A 89 -3.37 16.21 -0.12
CA THR A 89 -4.78 16.45 -0.48
C THR A 89 -5.26 17.84 -0.06
N MET A 90 -4.76 18.32 1.09
CA MET A 90 -5.07 19.62 1.66
C MET A 90 -4.45 20.75 0.81
N LYS A 91 -5.23 21.78 0.51
CA LYS A 91 -4.76 22.93 -0.32
C LYS A 91 -4.96 24.29 0.35
N ASP A 92 -5.67 24.33 1.47
CA ASP A 92 -5.87 25.53 2.27
C ASP A 92 -4.71 25.70 3.27
N ALA A 93 -4.30 26.95 3.53
CA ALA A 93 -3.29 27.24 4.55
C ALA A 93 -3.81 26.99 5.98
N ARG A 94 -5.13 26.94 6.18
CA ARG A 94 -5.82 26.72 7.46
C ARG A 94 -5.80 25.25 7.91
N LYS A 95 -4.63 24.61 7.85
CA LYS A 95 -4.40 23.23 8.32
C LYS A 95 -4.80 23.03 9.79
N ASP A 96 -4.72 24.09 10.58
CA ASP A 96 -5.02 24.15 12.02
C ASP A 96 -6.52 23.89 12.34
N LEU A 97 -7.38 23.82 11.32
CA LEU A 97 -8.78 23.38 11.43
C LEU A 97 -8.95 21.85 11.36
N PHE A 98 -7.95 21.13 10.84
CA PHE A 98 -7.96 19.66 10.68
C PHE A 98 -6.97 18.98 11.64
N VAL A 99 -5.74 19.49 11.72
CA VAL A 99 -4.67 18.97 12.59
C VAL A 99 -4.18 20.08 13.52
N LEU A 100 -4.14 19.79 14.82
CA LEU A 100 -3.66 20.69 15.87
C LEU A 100 -2.55 20.00 16.66
N ASP A 101 -1.43 20.70 16.89
CA ASP A 101 -0.25 20.18 17.59
C ASP A 101 0.25 18.81 17.07
N GLY A 102 0.06 18.55 15.77
CA GLY A 102 0.48 17.32 15.07
C GLY A 102 -0.53 16.16 15.10
N ASN A 103 -1.64 16.30 15.85
CA ASN A 103 -2.67 15.28 16.01
C ASN A 103 -3.99 15.75 15.37
N LEU A 104 -4.98 14.87 15.18
CA LEU A 104 -6.32 15.34 14.75
C LEU A 104 -6.91 16.32 15.76
N ARG A 105 -7.51 17.40 15.24
CA ARG A 105 -8.07 18.45 16.09
C ARG A 105 -9.30 17.92 16.85
N PRO A 106 -9.38 18.08 18.18
CA PRO A 106 -10.57 17.70 18.96
C PRO A 106 -11.86 18.29 18.39
N GLY A 107 -12.91 17.47 18.30
CA GLY A 107 -14.13 17.80 17.56
C GLY A 107 -14.07 17.46 16.06
N ILE A 108 -13.20 16.53 15.68
CA ILE A 108 -13.28 15.75 14.45
C ILE A 108 -13.48 14.29 14.86
N LEU A 109 -14.48 13.64 14.28
CA LEU A 109 -14.72 12.20 14.39
C LEU A 109 -14.19 11.52 13.13
N VAL A 110 -13.63 10.32 13.28
CA VAL A 110 -13.19 9.48 12.17
C VAL A 110 -13.99 8.19 12.20
N LEU A 111 -14.61 7.84 11.07
CA LEU A 111 -15.27 6.57 10.87
C LEU A 111 -14.52 5.77 9.80
N ILE A 112 -14.30 4.48 10.05
CA ILE A 112 -13.62 3.54 9.16
C ILE A 112 -14.67 2.50 8.75
N ASN A 113 -15.00 2.45 7.45
CA ASN A 113 -16.07 1.60 6.91
C ASN A 113 -17.40 1.73 7.68
N ASP A 114 -17.78 2.98 7.98
CA ASP A 114 -18.95 3.39 8.76
C ASP A 114 -18.97 2.96 10.25
N ALA A 115 -17.86 2.46 10.80
CA ALA A 115 -17.67 2.19 12.23
C ALA A 115 -16.78 3.25 12.91
N ASP A 116 -17.00 3.54 14.20
CA ASP A 116 -16.19 4.51 14.96
C ASP A 116 -14.75 4.02 15.16
N TRP A 117 -13.76 4.82 14.76
CA TRP A 117 -12.33 4.44 14.81
C TRP A 117 -11.80 4.07 16.21
N GLU A 118 -12.43 4.60 17.28
CA GLU A 118 -12.13 4.30 18.69
C GLU A 118 -12.32 2.81 19.04
N LEU A 119 -13.07 2.06 18.23
CA LEU A 119 -13.30 0.62 18.40
C LEU A 119 -12.34 -0.24 17.55
N GLU A 120 -11.78 0.32 16.49
CA GLU A 120 -10.92 -0.37 15.51
C GLU A 120 -9.41 -0.18 15.79
N GLY A 121 -9.04 0.77 16.66
CA GLY A 121 -7.65 1.03 17.05
C GLY A 121 -7.12 2.44 16.71
N GLU A 122 -8.02 3.41 16.50
CA GLU A 122 -7.71 4.83 16.31
C GLU A 122 -6.61 5.07 15.26
N GLU A 123 -5.48 5.64 15.67
CA GLU A 123 -4.33 5.97 14.83
C GLU A 123 -3.49 4.75 14.43
N GLU A 124 -3.56 3.64 15.18
CA GLU A 124 -2.82 2.40 14.91
C GLU A 124 -3.48 1.49 13.86
N TYR A 125 -4.76 1.73 13.51
CA TYR A 125 -5.49 0.91 12.54
C TYR A 125 -4.77 0.83 11.18
N VAL A 126 -4.48 -0.39 10.72
CA VAL A 126 -3.79 -0.64 9.45
C VAL A 126 -4.80 -0.67 8.30
N ILE A 127 -4.70 0.32 7.43
CA ILE A 127 -5.62 0.56 6.33
C ILE A 127 -5.56 -0.58 5.30
N GLN A 128 -6.72 -0.95 4.78
CA GLN A 128 -6.90 -2.01 3.79
C GLN A 128 -7.31 -1.43 2.41
N PRO A 129 -7.02 -2.15 1.30
CA PRO A 129 -7.39 -1.68 -0.03
C PRO A 129 -8.91 -1.80 -0.23
N GLY A 130 -9.57 -0.67 -0.47
CA GLY A 130 -11.02 -0.56 -0.59
C GLY A 130 -11.72 0.15 0.56
N ASP A 131 -11.01 0.50 1.64
CA ASP A 131 -11.58 1.18 2.82
C ASP A 131 -12.20 2.53 2.49
N ASN A 132 -13.24 2.89 3.25
CA ASN A 132 -13.86 4.20 3.29
C ASN A 132 -13.59 4.88 4.64
N ILE A 133 -12.78 5.94 4.66
CA ILE A 133 -12.45 6.70 5.88
C ILE A 133 -13.17 8.06 5.83
N LEU A 134 -14.16 8.26 6.69
CA LEU A 134 -14.96 9.48 6.77
C LEU A 134 -14.52 10.36 7.95
N PHE A 135 -14.09 11.59 7.67
CA PHE A 135 -13.76 12.61 8.65
C PHE A 135 -14.92 13.62 8.80
N VAL A 136 -15.54 13.69 9.97
CA VAL A 136 -16.67 14.60 10.27
C VAL A 136 -16.26 15.59 11.35
N SER A 137 -16.22 16.90 11.04
CA SER A 137 -16.05 17.89 12.11
C SER A 137 -17.39 18.25 12.76
N THR A 138 -17.47 18.09 14.07
CA THR A 138 -18.63 18.49 14.88
C THR A 138 -18.51 19.93 15.42
N LEU A 139 -17.33 20.55 15.29
CA LEU A 139 -17.01 21.83 15.95
C LEU A 139 -16.97 23.06 15.03
N HIS A 140 -17.12 22.89 13.71
CA HIS A 140 -17.00 23.97 12.72
C HIS A 140 -18.31 24.38 12.03
N GLY A 141 -19.45 23.83 12.48
CA GLY A 141 -20.78 24.29 12.06
C GLY A 141 -21.21 25.56 12.78
N GLY A 142 -21.22 26.69 12.06
CA GLY A 142 -21.72 27.99 12.51
C GLY A 142 -22.55 28.68 11.44
#